data_AF-S2J602-F1
#
_entry.id   AF-S2J602-F1
#
_cell.length_a   1.000
_cell.length_b   1.000
_cell.length_c   1.000
_cell.angle_alpha   90.00
_cell.angle_beta   90.00
_cell.angle_gamma   90.00
#
_symmetry.space_group_name_H-M   'P 1'
#
loop_
_entity.id
_entity.type
_entity.pdbx_description
1 polymer ?
#
loop_
_entity_poly.entity_id
_entity_poly.type
_entity_poly.pdbx_seq_one_letter_code
_entity_poly.pdbx_strand_id
1 'polypeptide(L)'
;MLAILDTSNNISSSKLLQSASEDDYVFQIWLPIFKKLFSGTPIQLKIGETVNSESTEQKMLLFPGATNIIGFKTDMRFYYNVNENDILDLASVEVSLPQPGQVKLLDDHAKLLRKGKCNTAAIYRATGGTTGHSWILQISGLKCTLATVSYSDYDLHVATSQYVITFPTGVNDFNNLNNVTKFLRVLRTFKNDLWTIAGRIQESSREELQTLGMQQAPPKEDLSRAQFPDINDQTLQSGADVPLLFR
;
A
#
# COMPACT_ATOMS: atom_id res chain seq x y z
N MET A 1 10.64 -5.81 -24.35
CA MET A 1 11.48 -6.88 -23.80
C MET A 1 12.79 -6.94 -24.55
N LEU A 2 12.80 -7.13 -25.88
CA LEU A 2 14.03 -7.06 -26.71
C LEU A 2 14.84 -5.76 -26.51
N ALA A 3 14.21 -4.59 -26.51
CA ALA A 3 14.92 -3.32 -26.22
C ALA A 3 15.52 -3.23 -24.80
N ILE A 4 14.90 -3.88 -23.80
CA ILE A 4 15.44 -3.95 -22.43
C ILE A 4 16.61 -4.95 -22.39
N LEU A 5 16.60 -5.95 -23.27
CA LEU A 5 17.67 -6.92 -23.38
C LEU A 5 18.93 -6.33 -23.97
N ASP A 6 18.82 -5.51 -25.00
CA ASP A 6 19.98 -4.82 -25.57
C ASP A 6 20.65 -3.92 -24.53
N THR A 7 19.87 -3.22 -23.70
CA THR A 7 20.38 -2.45 -22.56
C THR A 7 20.98 -3.33 -21.47
N SER A 8 20.33 -4.45 -21.13
CA SER A 8 20.85 -5.39 -20.14
C SER A 8 22.13 -6.10 -20.58
N ASN A 9 22.30 -6.36 -21.88
CA ASN A 9 23.49 -6.96 -22.47
C ASN A 9 24.68 -6.01 -22.34
N ASN A 10 24.44 -4.71 -22.49
CA ASN A 10 25.44 -3.68 -22.26
C ASN A 10 25.87 -3.64 -20.78
N ILE A 11 24.92 -3.66 -19.84
CA ILE A 11 25.21 -3.70 -18.39
C ILE A 11 25.88 -5.01 -17.98
N SER A 12 25.46 -6.15 -18.54
CA SER A 12 25.90 -7.51 -18.16
C SER A 12 27.27 -7.89 -18.75
N SER A 13 27.85 -7.05 -19.62
CA SER A 13 29.24 -7.23 -20.04
C SER A 13 30.17 -7.07 -18.81
N SER A 14 31.07 -8.02 -18.59
CA SER A 14 31.77 -8.22 -17.31
C SER A 14 32.57 -7.02 -16.78
N LYS A 15 32.93 -6.06 -17.65
CA LYS A 15 33.61 -4.81 -17.26
C LYS A 15 32.66 -3.74 -16.70
N LEU A 16 31.38 -3.74 -17.06
CA LEU A 16 30.40 -2.73 -16.62
C LEU A 16 29.62 -3.15 -15.36
N LEU A 17 29.50 -4.45 -15.08
CA LEU A 17 28.89 -4.95 -13.84
C LEU A 17 29.62 -4.50 -12.57
N GLN A 18 30.95 -4.32 -12.62
CA GLN A 18 31.75 -3.85 -11.49
C GLN A 18 31.60 -2.34 -11.23
N SER A 19 31.13 -1.57 -12.22
CA SER A 19 30.91 -0.12 -12.13
C SER A 19 29.43 0.28 -12.10
N ALA A 20 28.51 -0.68 -12.22
CA ALA A 20 27.07 -0.41 -12.24
C ALA A 20 26.58 0.07 -10.87
N SER A 21 25.83 1.15 -10.86
CA SER A 21 25.15 1.71 -9.70
C SER A 21 23.80 1.02 -9.46
N GLU A 22 23.19 1.26 -8.29
CA GLU A 22 21.83 0.79 -7.98
C GLU A 22 20.82 1.37 -8.97
N ASP A 23 21.01 2.65 -9.31
CA ASP A 23 20.24 3.38 -10.31
C ASP A 23 20.33 2.71 -11.69
N ASP A 24 21.49 2.20 -12.11
CA ASP A 24 21.60 1.49 -13.39
C ASP A 24 20.67 0.27 -13.44
N TYR A 25 20.61 -0.52 -12.36
CA TYR A 25 19.69 -1.65 -12.29
C TYR A 25 18.22 -1.21 -12.25
N VAL A 26 17.91 -0.16 -11.48
CA VAL A 26 16.54 0.37 -11.38
C VAL A 26 16.08 0.92 -12.72
N PHE A 27 16.77 1.91 -13.25
CA PHE A 27 16.30 2.71 -14.39
C PHE A 27 16.39 1.97 -15.71
N GLN A 28 17.41 1.13 -15.89
CA GLN A 28 17.64 0.48 -17.18
C GLN A 28 16.95 -0.88 -17.30
N ILE A 29 16.66 -1.55 -16.17
CA ILE A 29 16.14 -2.93 -16.18
C ILE A 29 14.76 -3.00 -15.53
N TRP A 30 14.68 -2.76 -14.22
CA TRP A 30 13.46 -3.05 -13.46
C TRP A 30 12.32 -2.06 -13.72
N LEU A 31 12.63 -0.76 -13.76
CA LEU A 31 11.62 0.28 -13.95
C LEU A 31 10.91 0.17 -15.32
N PRO A 32 11.59 -0.05 -16.47
CA PRO A 32 10.90 -0.28 -17.74
C PRO A 32 9.96 -1.49 -17.72
N ILE A 33 10.35 -2.57 -17.03
CA ILE A 33 9.50 -3.77 -16.87
C ILE A 33 8.26 -3.42 -16.07
N PHE A 34 8.42 -2.80 -14.91
CA PHE A 34 7.30 -2.46 -14.04
C PHE A 34 6.37 -1.41 -14.67
N LYS A 35 6.91 -0.36 -15.31
CA LYS A 35 6.11 0.61 -16.07
C LYS A 35 5.27 -0.08 -17.15
N LYS A 36 5.86 -1.03 -17.88
CA LYS A 36 5.12 -1.77 -18.91
C LYS A 36 4.08 -2.71 -18.30
N LEU A 37 4.42 -3.37 -17.19
CA LEU A 37 3.55 -4.29 -16.48
C LEU A 37 2.27 -3.60 -15.99
N PHE A 38 2.39 -2.40 -15.42
CA PHE A 38 1.27 -1.62 -14.86
C PHE A 38 0.71 -0.53 -15.78
N SER A 39 1.18 -0.45 -17.03
CA SER A 39 0.60 0.43 -18.04
C SER A 39 -0.89 0.13 -18.23
N GLY A 40 -1.73 1.17 -18.18
CA GLY A 40 -3.19 1.06 -18.33
C GLY A 40 -3.90 0.44 -17.13
N THR A 41 -3.22 0.31 -15.99
CA THR A 41 -3.82 -0.10 -14.72
C THR A 41 -4.01 1.12 -13.82
N PRO A 42 -4.87 1.07 -12.79
CA PRO A 42 -4.99 2.15 -11.81
C PRO A 42 -3.81 2.22 -10.83
N ILE A 43 -2.88 1.26 -10.87
CA ILE A 43 -1.73 1.19 -9.99
C ILE A 43 -0.61 2.06 -10.56
N GLN A 44 -0.12 2.97 -9.73
CA GLN A 44 0.92 3.92 -10.09
C GLN A 44 2.26 3.54 -9.46
N LEU A 45 3.34 4.00 -10.08
CA LEU A 45 4.70 3.78 -9.62
C LEU A 45 5.30 5.12 -9.22
N LYS A 46 5.91 5.19 -8.03
CA LYS A 46 6.77 6.30 -7.62
C LYS A 46 8.18 5.77 -7.37
N ILE A 47 9.17 6.52 -7.82
CA ILE A 47 10.58 6.18 -7.75
C ILE A 47 11.38 7.26 -7.02
N GLY A 48 12.57 6.89 -6.56
CA GLY A 48 13.45 7.73 -5.75
C GLY A 48 13.15 7.58 -4.27
N GLU A 49 13.94 8.24 -3.42
CA GLU A 49 13.77 8.23 -1.96
C GLU A 49 12.38 8.76 -1.55
N THR A 50 11.44 7.84 -1.38
CA THR A 50 10.02 8.15 -1.14
C THR A 50 9.60 7.74 0.25
N VAL A 51 8.77 8.54 0.89
CA VAL A 51 8.31 8.30 2.26
C VAL A 51 6.81 8.04 2.24
N ASN A 52 6.42 7.01 2.98
CA ASN A 52 5.04 6.68 3.27
C ASN A 52 4.62 7.39 4.58
N SER A 53 3.45 8.02 4.60
CA SER A 53 2.92 8.76 5.77
C SER A 53 2.73 7.86 6.99
N GLU A 54 2.14 6.67 6.83
CA GLU A 54 1.99 5.66 7.88
C GLU A 54 3.34 5.29 8.52
N SER A 55 4.38 5.15 7.71
CA SER A 55 5.72 4.85 8.20
C SER A 55 6.31 6.00 9.04
N THR A 56 5.84 7.23 8.81
CA THR A 56 6.23 8.41 9.59
C THR A 56 5.50 8.39 10.93
N GLU A 57 4.19 8.17 10.93
CA GLU A 57 3.37 8.06 12.14
C GLU A 57 3.88 6.94 13.07
N GLN A 58 4.13 5.75 12.52
CA GLN A 58 4.68 4.64 13.29
C GLN A 58 6.05 4.96 13.89
N LYS A 59 6.88 5.72 13.17
CA LYS A 59 8.19 6.15 13.68
C LYS A 59 8.06 7.23 14.74
N MET A 60 7.04 8.10 14.66
CA MET A 60 6.76 9.10 15.70
C MET A 60 6.46 8.47 17.05
N LEU A 61 5.76 7.34 17.07
CA LEU A 61 5.48 6.58 18.30
C LEU A 61 6.76 6.07 18.99
N LEU A 62 7.84 5.83 18.24
CA LEU A 62 9.12 5.34 18.78
C LEU A 62 10.01 6.46 19.34
N PHE A 63 9.76 7.72 18.97
CA PHE A 63 10.60 8.86 19.37
C PHE A 63 9.73 10.02 19.89
N PRO A 64 9.13 9.89 21.08
CA PRO A 64 8.30 10.94 21.64
C PRO A 64 9.09 12.25 21.80
N GLY A 65 8.53 13.35 21.32
CA GLY A 65 9.14 14.69 21.45
C GLY A 65 10.10 15.11 20.34
N ALA A 66 10.42 14.24 19.37
CA ALA A 66 11.18 14.66 18.20
C ALA A 66 10.28 15.36 17.17
N THR A 67 10.74 16.50 16.65
CA THR A 67 9.95 17.41 15.78
C THR A 67 10.18 17.20 14.28
N ASN A 68 11.20 16.44 13.89
CA ASN A 68 11.62 16.24 12.49
C ASN A 68 11.75 14.75 12.14
N ILE A 69 10.69 13.99 12.38
CA ILE A 69 10.68 12.55 12.09
C ILE A 69 10.30 12.34 10.64
N ILE A 70 11.21 11.76 9.87
CA ILE A 70 10.96 11.27 8.51
C ILE A 70 10.78 9.76 8.59
N GLY A 71 9.70 9.24 8.01
CA GLY A 71 9.42 7.82 7.89
C GLY A 71 10.50 7.03 7.14
N PHE A 72 10.25 5.74 6.94
CA PHE A 72 11.22 4.87 6.27
C PHE A 72 11.18 5.12 4.75
N LYS A 73 12.27 5.65 4.19
CA LYS A 73 12.43 5.95 2.76
C LYS A 73 12.59 4.67 1.93
N THR A 74 11.81 4.48 0.86
CA THR A 74 11.95 3.41 -0.18
C THR A 74 12.53 3.94 -1.47
N ASP A 75 13.20 3.08 -2.24
CA ASP A 75 13.65 3.39 -3.61
C ASP A 75 12.51 3.42 -4.63
N MET A 76 11.52 2.55 -4.47
CA MET A 76 10.34 2.51 -5.34
C MET A 76 9.11 1.99 -4.58
N ARG A 77 7.93 2.48 -4.96
CA ARG A 77 6.65 2.02 -4.43
C ARG A 77 5.59 1.91 -5.52
N PHE A 78 4.71 0.94 -5.34
CA PHE A 78 3.50 0.75 -6.13
C PHE A 78 2.32 1.17 -5.27
N TYR A 79 1.49 2.08 -5.77
CA TYR A 79 0.42 2.68 -4.99
C TYR A 79 -0.87 2.82 -5.77
N TYR A 80 -1.97 2.94 -5.02
CA TYR A 80 -3.31 3.19 -5.52
C TYR A 80 -3.83 4.50 -4.93
N ASN A 81 -4.39 5.35 -5.79
CA ASN A 81 -5.09 6.56 -5.34
C ASN A 81 -6.52 6.18 -4.99
N VAL A 82 -6.85 6.23 -3.70
CA VAL A 82 -8.21 6.00 -3.21
C VAL A 82 -9.09 7.17 -3.64
N ASN A 83 -8.55 8.39 -3.50
CA ASN A 83 -9.14 9.65 -3.95
C ASN A 83 -8.02 10.67 -4.24
N GLU A 84 -8.36 11.95 -4.39
CA GLU A 84 -7.39 13.01 -4.72
C GLU A 84 -6.33 13.24 -3.62
N ASN A 85 -6.66 12.93 -2.36
CA ASN A 85 -5.81 13.23 -1.20
C ASN A 85 -5.25 11.97 -0.53
N ASP A 86 -5.79 10.79 -0.84
CA ASP A 86 -5.44 9.55 -0.15
C ASP A 86 -4.80 8.51 -1.09
N ILE A 87 -3.66 8.00 -0.65
CA ILE A 87 -2.78 7.10 -1.39
C ILE A 87 -2.42 5.92 -0.49
N LEU A 88 -2.65 4.71 -1.00
CA LEU A 88 -2.24 3.49 -0.33
C LEU A 88 -1.12 2.80 -1.09
N ASP A 89 0.01 2.59 -0.42
CA ASP A 89 1.12 1.81 -0.94
C ASP A 89 0.77 0.31 -0.88
N LEU A 90 0.70 -0.32 -2.05
CA LEU A 90 0.40 -1.75 -2.21
C LEU A 90 1.67 -2.61 -2.21
N ALA A 91 2.78 -2.02 -2.63
CA ALA A 91 4.08 -2.67 -2.58
C ALA A 91 5.23 -1.69 -2.39
N SER A 92 6.27 -2.13 -1.70
CA SER A 92 7.52 -1.38 -1.51
C SER A 92 8.70 -2.13 -2.12
N VAL A 93 9.70 -1.38 -2.55
CA VAL A 93 10.91 -1.91 -3.17
C VAL A 93 12.14 -1.26 -2.54
N GLU A 94 13.15 -2.07 -2.24
CA GLU A 94 14.51 -1.62 -1.96
C GLU A 94 15.46 -2.25 -2.97
N VAL A 95 16.49 -1.50 -3.34
CA VAL A 95 17.54 -1.91 -4.26
C VAL A 95 18.87 -1.86 -3.56
N SER A 96 19.71 -2.85 -3.88
CA SER A 96 21.07 -2.94 -3.38
C SER A 96 22.01 -3.43 -4.46
N LEU A 97 23.28 -3.08 -4.39
CA LEU A 97 24.31 -3.72 -5.20
C LEU A 97 24.58 -5.16 -4.72
N PRO A 98 24.87 -6.10 -5.64
CA PRO A 98 25.33 -7.42 -5.27
C PRO A 98 26.76 -7.34 -4.70
N GLN A 99 26.90 -7.29 -3.37
CA GLN A 99 28.20 -7.15 -2.69
C GLN A 99 28.56 -8.36 -1.83
N PRO A 100 29.86 -8.69 -1.65
CA PRO A 100 30.30 -9.63 -0.64
C PRO A 100 29.81 -9.23 0.77
N GLY A 101 29.36 -10.19 1.57
CA GLY A 101 28.94 -9.95 2.96
C GLY A 101 27.51 -9.43 3.15
N GLN A 102 26.85 -8.92 2.11
CA GLN A 102 25.39 -8.67 2.07
C GLN A 102 24.83 -7.75 3.19
N VAL A 103 25.67 -6.97 3.87
CA VAL A 103 25.24 -6.13 5.01
C VAL A 103 24.14 -5.15 4.61
N LYS A 104 24.36 -4.39 3.52
CA LYS A 104 23.35 -3.45 3.00
C LYS A 104 22.07 -4.16 2.56
N LEU A 105 22.18 -5.34 1.93
CA LEU A 105 21.00 -6.13 1.56
C LEU A 105 20.15 -6.48 2.79
N LEU A 106 20.78 -6.91 3.89
CA LEU A 106 20.09 -7.26 5.13
C LEU A 106 19.47 -6.03 5.81
N ASP A 107 20.20 -4.92 5.87
CA ASP A 107 19.71 -3.65 6.43
C ASP A 107 18.52 -3.11 5.64
N ASP A 108 18.61 -3.13 4.31
CA ASP A 108 17.54 -2.69 3.42
C ASP A 108 16.35 -3.66 3.50
N HIS A 109 16.58 -4.97 3.64
CA HIS A 109 15.51 -5.94 3.85
C HIS A 109 14.77 -5.70 5.18
N ALA A 110 15.48 -5.37 6.26
CA ALA A 110 14.86 -5.04 7.54
C ALA A 110 14.00 -3.77 7.45
N LYS A 111 14.45 -2.74 6.71
CA LYS A 111 13.62 -1.55 6.42
C LYS A 111 12.38 -1.94 5.63
N LEU A 112 12.56 -2.78 4.61
CA LEU A 112 11.52 -3.23 3.72
C LEU A 112 10.42 -4.01 4.47
N LEU A 113 10.78 -4.87 5.44
CA LEU A 113 9.83 -5.56 6.31
C LEU A 113 8.97 -4.58 7.13
N ARG A 114 9.57 -3.52 7.69
CA ARG A 114 8.83 -2.49 8.44
C ARG A 114 7.84 -1.74 7.56
N LYS A 115 8.24 -1.42 6.32
CA LYS A 115 7.36 -0.78 5.34
C LYS A 115 6.22 -1.71 4.91
N GLY A 116 6.53 -2.97 4.62
CA GLY A 116 5.52 -3.98 4.33
C GLY A 116 4.51 -4.12 5.47
N LYS A 117 4.94 -4.08 6.73
CA LYS A 117 4.02 -4.01 7.88
C LYS A 117 3.10 -2.79 7.81
N CYS A 118 3.65 -1.58 7.60
CA CYS A 118 2.86 -0.34 7.54
C CYS A 118 1.82 -0.40 6.40
N ASN A 119 2.26 -0.78 5.19
CA ASN A 119 1.40 -0.93 4.03
C ASN A 119 0.27 -1.94 4.29
N THR A 120 0.61 -3.08 4.86
CA THR A 120 -0.35 -4.15 5.17
C THR A 120 -1.41 -3.68 6.16
N ALA A 121 -1.00 -2.99 7.23
CA ALA A 121 -1.93 -2.43 8.21
C ALA A 121 -2.88 -1.39 7.59
N ALA A 122 -2.35 -0.53 6.71
CA ALA A 122 -3.16 0.46 6.00
C ALA A 122 -4.18 -0.18 5.05
N ILE A 123 -3.75 -1.18 4.26
CA ILE A 123 -4.64 -1.96 3.37
C ILE A 123 -5.72 -2.71 4.18
N TYR A 124 -5.34 -3.31 5.31
CA TYR A 124 -6.28 -4.03 6.18
C TYR A 124 -7.37 -3.10 6.70
N ARG A 125 -7.01 -1.90 7.19
CA ARG A 125 -7.99 -0.89 7.60
C ARG A 125 -8.87 -0.43 6.44
N ALA A 126 -8.27 -0.08 5.30
CA ALA A 126 -8.97 0.43 4.14
C ALA A 126 -9.94 -0.58 3.50
N THR A 127 -9.76 -1.87 3.76
CA THR A 127 -10.60 -2.95 3.22
C THR A 127 -11.54 -3.56 4.25
N GLY A 128 -11.69 -2.93 5.42
CA GLY A 128 -12.52 -3.45 6.52
C GLY A 128 -12.08 -4.85 7.00
N GLY A 129 -10.78 -5.18 6.84
CA GLY A 129 -10.20 -6.45 7.22
C GLY A 129 -10.33 -7.59 6.19
N THR A 130 -10.93 -7.35 5.03
CA THR A 130 -11.10 -8.40 3.98
C THR A 130 -9.82 -8.73 3.23
N THR A 131 -8.84 -7.83 3.26
CA THR A 131 -7.53 -7.99 2.62
C THR A 131 -6.44 -7.59 3.58
N GLY A 132 -5.56 -8.53 3.89
CA GLY A 132 -4.54 -8.30 4.89
C GLY A 132 -3.15 -8.50 4.34
N HIS A 133 -2.81 -8.10 3.11
CA HIS A 133 -1.41 -8.21 2.68
C HIS A 133 -0.95 -7.13 1.73
N SER A 134 0.35 -6.89 1.73
CA SER A 134 1.09 -6.07 0.77
C SER A 134 2.28 -6.86 0.23
N TRP A 135 2.90 -6.33 -0.82
CA TRP A 135 4.13 -6.91 -1.37
C TRP A 135 5.38 -6.14 -0.96
N ILE A 136 6.48 -6.87 -0.84
CA ILE A 136 7.81 -6.29 -0.72
C ILE A 136 8.75 -6.94 -1.73
N LEU A 137 9.55 -6.10 -2.39
CA LEU A 137 10.50 -6.53 -3.41
C LEU A 137 11.91 -6.09 -3.03
N GLN A 138 12.82 -7.05 -2.91
CA GLN A 138 14.24 -6.77 -2.70
C GLN A 138 15.00 -7.05 -4.00
N ILE A 139 15.54 -5.99 -4.60
CA ILE A 139 16.34 -6.08 -5.80
C ILE A 139 17.83 -6.07 -5.42
N SER A 140 18.58 -6.98 -6.01
CA SER A 140 20.04 -7.04 -5.94
C SER A 140 20.58 -7.33 -7.33
N GLY A 141 20.97 -6.27 -8.03
CA GLY A 141 21.37 -6.36 -9.44
C GLY A 141 20.23 -6.90 -10.32
N LEU A 142 20.49 -8.02 -11.00
CA LEU A 142 19.51 -8.70 -11.86
C LEU A 142 18.56 -9.62 -11.11
N LYS A 143 18.74 -9.81 -9.81
CA LYS A 143 17.88 -10.67 -8.99
C LYS A 143 16.83 -9.82 -8.28
N CYS A 144 15.58 -10.26 -8.29
CA CYS A 144 14.50 -9.70 -7.50
C CYS A 144 13.85 -10.81 -6.65
N THR A 145 13.82 -10.59 -5.34
CA THR A 145 13.11 -11.44 -4.38
C THR A 145 11.80 -10.77 -4.03
N LEU A 146 10.69 -11.49 -4.20
CA LEU A 146 9.36 -11.02 -3.89
C LEU A 146 8.83 -11.77 -2.68
N ALA A 147 8.32 -11.05 -1.71
CA ALA A 147 7.64 -11.58 -0.55
C ALA A 147 6.33 -10.81 -0.32
N THR A 148 5.39 -11.46 0.34
CA THR A 148 4.19 -10.80 0.87
C THR A 148 4.39 -10.55 2.35
N VAL A 149 3.86 -9.45 2.85
CA VAL A 149 3.65 -9.25 4.30
C VAL A 149 2.16 -9.37 4.53
N SER A 150 1.75 -10.32 5.36
CA SER A 150 0.35 -10.60 5.67
C SER A 150 0.04 -10.26 7.12
N TYR A 151 -1.12 -9.65 7.36
CA TYR A 151 -1.74 -9.47 8.66
C TYR A 151 -2.34 -10.81 9.10
N SER A 152 -2.06 -11.15 10.34
CA SER A 152 -2.67 -12.22 11.10
C SER A 152 -3.35 -11.58 12.31
N ASP A 153 -4.32 -12.28 12.89
CA ASP A 153 -4.97 -11.84 14.13
C ASP A 153 -3.93 -11.42 15.19
N TYR A 154 -4.33 -10.49 16.07
CA TYR A 154 -3.49 -9.94 17.16
C TYR A 154 -2.34 -9.03 16.69
N ASP A 155 -2.54 -8.23 15.64
CA ASP A 155 -1.53 -7.30 15.09
C ASP A 155 -0.21 -7.96 14.63
N LEU A 156 -0.24 -9.28 14.46
CA LEU A 156 0.90 -10.05 13.98
C LEU A 156 1.04 -9.88 12.47
N HIS A 157 2.24 -9.54 12.01
CA HIS A 157 2.55 -9.44 10.59
C HIS A 157 3.59 -10.49 10.21
N VAL A 158 3.30 -11.28 9.20
CA VAL A 158 4.14 -12.39 8.74
C VAL A 158 4.65 -12.10 7.34
N ALA A 159 5.96 -12.06 7.18
CA ALA A 159 6.59 -11.96 5.87
C ALA A 159 6.84 -13.36 5.31
N THR A 160 6.27 -13.65 4.14
CA THR A 160 6.38 -14.94 3.46
C THR A 160 7.10 -14.75 2.14
N SER A 161 8.23 -15.43 1.96
CA SER A 161 8.92 -15.47 0.67
C SER A 161 8.05 -16.17 -0.36
N GLN A 162 7.76 -15.49 -1.48
CA GLN A 162 6.91 -16.02 -2.54
C GLN A 162 7.75 -16.51 -3.71
N TYR A 163 8.59 -15.62 -4.24
CA TYR A 163 9.29 -15.85 -5.49
C TYR A 163 10.68 -15.24 -5.50
N VAL A 164 11.55 -15.86 -6.29
CA VAL A 164 12.82 -15.29 -6.71
C VAL A 164 12.87 -15.36 -8.23
N ILE A 165 13.07 -14.22 -8.86
CA ILE A 165 13.26 -14.09 -10.30
C ILE A 165 14.59 -13.42 -10.60
N THR A 166 15.19 -13.82 -11.71
CA THR A 166 16.41 -13.22 -12.23
C THR A 166 16.09 -12.70 -13.62
N PHE A 167 16.47 -11.46 -13.91
CA PHE A 167 16.35 -10.89 -15.24
C PHE A 167 17.27 -11.66 -16.21
N PRO A 168 16.77 -12.13 -17.36
CA PRO A 168 17.57 -12.82 -18.36
C PRO A 168 18.77 -11.98 -18.85
N THR A 169 19.95 -12.59 -18.96
CA THR A 169 21.22 -11.92 -19.34
C THR A 169 21.65 -12.12 -20.77
N GLY A 170 20.94 -12.96 -21.52
CA GLY A 170 21.26 -13.21 -22.93
C GLY A 170 20.19 -14.03 -23.63
N VAL A 171 20.36 -14.18 -24.95
CA VAL A 171 19.40 -14.89 -25.81
C VAL A 171 19.19 -16.34 -25.36
N ASN A 172 20.23 -16.99 -24.83
CA ASN A 172 20.12 -18.35 -24.32
C ASN A 172 19.16 -18.48 -23.12
N ASP A 173 19.05 -17.44 -22.29
CA ASP A 173 18.08 -17.40 -21.20
C ASP A 173 16.65 -17.29 -21.72
N PHE A 174 16.45 -16.68 -22.90
CA PHE A 174 15.16 -16.65 -23.59
C PHE A 174 14.81 -17.97 -24.26
N ASN A 175 15.82 -18.66 -24.78
CA ASN A 175 15.64 -19.97 -25.39
C ASN A 175 15.25 -21.03 -24.35
N ASN A 176 15.53 -20.79 -23.06
CA ASN A 176 14.98 -21.59 -21.98
C ASN A 176 13.54 -21.13 -21.66
N LEU A 177 12.58 -21.78 -22.33
CA LEU A 177 11.15 -21.49 -22.17
C LEU A 177 10.69 -21.59 -20.71
N ASN A 178 11.28 -22.47 -19.89
CA ASN A 178 10.92 -22.59 -18.48
C ASN A 178 11.31 -21.34 -17.68
N ASN A 179 12.50 -20.79 -17.94
CA ASN A 179 12.98 -19.59 -17.25
C ASN A 179 12.13 -18.37 -17.60
N VAL A 180 11.87 -18.16 -18.89
CA VAL A 180 11.02 -17.06 -19.37
C VAL A 180 9.59 -17.21 -18.84
N THR A 181 9.01 -18.40 -18.94
CA THR A 181 7.64 -18.66 -18.48
C THR A 181 7.54 -18.43 -16.97
N LYS A 182 8.51 -18.88 -16.19
CA LYS A 182 8.56 -18.61 -14.74
C LYS A 182 8.62 -17.12 -14.46
N PHE A 183 9.53 -16.39 -15.12
CA PHE A 183 9.70 -14.94 -14.96
C PHE A 183 8.39 -14.19 -15.25
N LEU A 184 7.78 -14.44 -16.42
CA LEU A 184 6.54 -13.79 -16.84
C LEU A 184 5.36 -14.17 -15.93
N ARG A 185 5.28 -15.43 -15.50
CA ARG A 185 4.22 -15.89 -14.59
C ARG A 185 4.30 -15.17 -13.26
N VAL A 186 5.49 -15.03 -12.68
CA VAL A 186 5.66 -14.29 -11.41
C VAL A 186 5.25 -12.83 -11.56
N LEU A 187 5.69 -12.15 -12.62
CA LEU A 187 5.27 -10.76 -12.87
C LEU A 187 3.76 -10.64 -13.06
N ARG A 188 3.14 -11.59 -13.77
CA ARG A 188 1.68 -11.61 -13.95
C ARG A 188 0.95 -11.85 -12.62
N THR A 189 1.43 -12.79 -11.79
CA THR A 189 0.86 -13.04 -10.46
C THR A 189 0.95 -11.78 -9.60
N PHE A 190 2.12 -11.15 -9.53
CA PHE A 190 2.32 -9.91 -8.80
C PHE A 190 1.38 -8.79 -9.28
N LYS A 191 1.28 -8.56 -10.60
CA LYS A 191 0.36 -7.58 -11.19
C LYS A 191 -1.09 -7.85 -10.81
N ASN A 192 -1.54 -9.09 -11.02
CA ASN A 192 -2.92 -9.48 -10.79
C ASN A 192 -3.31 -9.30 -9.32
N ASP A 193 -2.41 -9.67 -8.41
CA ASP A 193 -2.68 -9.56 -6.98
C ASP A 193 -2.76 -8.09 -6.53
N LEU A 194 -1.84 -7.22 -6.98
CA LEU A 194 -1.98 -5.78 -6.72
C LEU A 194 -3.27 -5.20 -7.29
N TRP A 195 -3.71 -5.67 -8.46
CA TRP A 195 -4.98 -5.26 -9.05
C TRP A 195 -6.16 -5.71 -8.18
N THR A 196 -6.13 -6.94 -7.67
CA THR A 196 -7.15 -7.45 -6.75
C THR A 196 -7.21 -6.64 -5.47
N ILE A 197 -6.06 -6.30 -4.87
CA ILE A 197 -6.01 -5.45 -3.68
C ILE A 197 -6.64 -4.07 -3.98
N ALA A 198 -6.27 -3.43 -5.09
CA ALA A 198 -6.83 -2.14 -5.49
C ALA A 198 -8.36 -2.20 -5.71
N GLY A 199 -8.85 -3.28 -6.32
CA GLY A 199 -10.30 -3.50 -6.51
C GLY A 199 -11.04 -3.58 -5.19
N ARG A 200 -10.50 -4.30 -4.21
CA ARG A 200 -11.11 -4.43 -2.88
C ARG A 200 -11.11 -3.12 -2.11
N ILE A 201 -10.03 -2.33 -2.19
CA ILE A 201 -9.98 -0.98 -1.62
C ILE A 201 -11.10 -0.12 -2.23
N GLN A 202 -11.27 -0.18 -3.55
CA GLN A 202 -12.31 0.56 -4.25
C GLN A 202 -13.72 0.15 -3.82
N GLU A 203 -13.96 -1.15 -3.67
CA GLU A 203 -15.24 -1.71 -3.21
C GLU A 203 -15.57 -1.21 -1.81
N SER A 204 -14.66 -1.36 -0.84
CA SER A 204 -14.86 -0.90 0.54
C SER A 204 -15.10 0.61 0.63
N SER A 205 -14.37 1.41 -0.17
CA SER A 205 -14.56 2.86 -0.21
C SER A 205 -15.96 3.27 -0.70
N ARG A 206 -16.56 2.49 -1.62
CA ARG A 206 -17.92 2.76 -2.12
C ARG A 206 -18.98 2.38 -1.09
N GLU A 207 -18.79 1.27 -0.38
CA GLU A 207 -19.70 0.83 0.68
C GLU A 207 -19.76 1.83 1.84
N GLU A 208 -18.60 2.40 2.21
CA GLU A 208 -18.52 3.46 3.23
C GLU A 208 -19.30 4.72 2.82
N LEU A 209 -19.15 5.16 1.57
CA LEU A 209 -19.89 6.31 1.04
C LEU A 209 -21.42 6.07 0.99
N GLN A 210 -21.84 4.85 0.65
CA GLN A 210 -23.26 4.47 0.64
C GLN A 210 -23.85 4.42 2.05
N THR A 211 -23.12 3.85 3.02
CA THR A 211 -23.57 3.81 4.42
C THR A 211 -23.66 5.20 5.05
N LEU A 212 -22.70 6.09 4.76
CA LEU A 212 -22.75 7.49 5.19
C LEU A 212 -23.90 8.27 4.50
N GLY A 213 -24.18 7.98 3.23
CA GLY A 213 -25.30 8.56 2.49
C GLY A 213 -26.68 8.09 3.00
N MET A 214 -26.77 6.85 3.49
CA MET A 214 -28.00 6.30 4.08
C MET A 214 -28.24 6.72 5.54
N GLN A 215 -27.24 7.32 6.22
CA GLN A 215 -27.40 7.90 7.55
C GLN A 215 -27.91 9.36 7.54
N GLN A 216 -28.21 9.94 6.37
CA GLN A 216 -28.94 11.22 6.32
C GLN A 216 -30.39 11.00 6.80
N ALA A 217 -30.76 11.81 7.80
CA ALA A 217 -31.92 11.75 8.69
C ALA A 217 -33.22 11.10 8.15
N PRO A 218 -34.02 10.45 9.04
CA PRO A 218 -35.37 10.04 8.67
C PRO A 218 -36.12 11.26 8.12
N PRO A 219 -36.99 11.07 7.10
CA PRO A 219 -37.78 12.17 6.58
C PRO A 219 -38.52 12.78 7.77
N LYS A 220 -38.40 14.11 7.93
CA LYS A 220 -39.22 14.84 8.90
C LYS A 220 -40.67 14.45 8.61
N GLU A 221 -41.26 13.62 9.46
CA GLU A 221 -42.69 13.42 9.44
C GLU A 221 -43.31 14.81 9.58
N ASP A 222 -44.09 15.15 8.58
CA ASP A 222 -44.81 16.39 8.47
C ASP A 222 -45.82 16.43 9.62
N LEU A 223 -45.42 17.02 10.76
CA LEU A 223 -46.28 17.30 11.91
C LEU A 223 -47.29 18.43 11.60
N SER A 224 -47.77 18.51 10.36
CA SER A 224 -48.86 19.39 9.93
C SER A 224 -50.21 18.69 10.02
N ARG A 225 -50.50 18.00 11.14
CA ARG A 225 -51.86 17.54 11.47
C ARG A 225 -52.05 17.17 12.94
N ALA A 226 -51.66 18.05 13.85
CA ALA A 226 -52.28 18.10 15.16
C ALA A 226 -53.25 19.29 15.16
N GLN A 227 -54.54 19.00 14.95
CA GLN A 227 -55.61 19.93 15.27
C GLN A 227 -55.62 20.11 16.79
N PHE A 228 -55.23 21.30 17.26
CA PHE A 228 -55.50 21.72 18.62
C PHE A 228 -56.99 22.02 18.76
N PRO A 229 -57.71 21.44 19.73
CA PRO A 229 -59.00 21.99 20.14
C PRO A 229 -58.76 23.25 20.97
N ASP A 230 -59.45 24.33 20.59
CA ASP A 230 -59.62 25.54 21.39
C ASP A 230 -60.14 25.18 22.78
N ILE A 231 -59.43 25.60 23.82
CA ILE A 231 -59.99 25.73 25.16
C ILE A 231 -59.57 27.09 25.69
N ASN A 232 -60.52 28.02 25.67
CA ASN A 232 -60.48 29.23 26.47
C ASN A 232 -61.35 29.04 27.72
N ASP A 233 -60.79 29.55 28.81
CA ASP A 233 -61.41 30.07 30.04
C ASP A 233 -61.65 29.20 31.29
N GLN A 234 -60.96 29.67 32.34
CA GLN A 234 -61.24 29.67 33.79
C GLN A 234 -61.03 28.35 34.54
N THR A 235 -60.23 28.28 35.61
CA THR A 235 -60.29 29.11 36.81
C THR A 235 -58.98 29.04 37.62
N LEU A 236 -58.59 30.16 38.25
CA LEU A 236 -57.61 30.23 39.33
C LEU A 236 -57.98 29.30 40.50
N GLN A 237 -56.99 28.62 41.10
CA GLN A 237 -56.77 28.69 42.54
C GLN A 237 -55.37 28.20 42.96
N SER A 238 -54.91 28.86 44.02
CA SER A 238 -53.61 28.86 44.70
C SER A 238 -53.20 27.57 45.40
N GLY A 239 -51.89 27.35 45.59
CA GLY A 239 -51.38 26.62 46.75
C GLY A 239 -50.00 25.97 46.63
N ALA A 240 -49.01 26.62 47.25
CA ALA A 240 -47.94 26.07 48.09
C ALA A 240 -46.87 25.05 47.58
N ASP A 241 -45.61 25.47 47.81
CA ASP A 241 -44.46 24.72 48.36
C ASP A 241 -43.66 23.67 47.52
N VAL A 242 -42.53 24.13 46.95
CA VAL A 242 -41.08 23.78 47.18
C VAL A 242 -40.77 22.49 48.01
N PRO A 243 -39.65 21.71 47.82
CA PRO A 243 -38.38 21.95 47.09
C PRO A 243 -37.80 20.82 46.20
N LEU A 244 -36.86 21.28 45.34
CA LEU A 244 -35.52 20.75 45.05
C LEU A 244 -35.05 19.45 45.75
N LEU A 245 -34.53 18.52 44.96
CA LEU A 245 -33.40 17.67 45.37
C LEU A 245 -32.51 17.31 44.16
N PHE A 246 -31.27 17.80 44.23
CA PHE A 246 -30.12 17.32 43.47
C PHE A 246 -29.72 15.91 43.94
N ARG A 247 -29.37 15.03 43.00
CA ARG A 247 -28.05 14.36 42.92
C ARG A 247 -27.88 13.68 41.57
#